data_AF-A0A231VPU5-F1
#
_entry.id   AF-A0A231VPU5-F1
#
_cell.length_a   1.000
_cell.length_b   1.000
_cell.length_c   1.000
_cell.angle_alpha   90.00
_cell.angle_beta   90.00
_cell.angle_gamma   90.00
#
_symmetry.space_group_name_H-M   'P 1'
#
loop_
_entity.id
_entity.type
_entity.pdbx_description
1 polymer ?
#
loop_
_entity_poly.entity_id
_entity_poly.type
_entity_poly.pdbx_seq_one_letter_code
_entity_poly.pdbx_strand_id
1 'polypeptide(L)'
;MFESDPKQLKQERKRRIKEGTSLNNKKAPKEARLDSRVAFKEAKKNYRLANKDYKLHKGPQATARGLFFKQQRDRAKLEKQIATTLYKRAKKADDSYIPNRLKKRAKQSARMKARHDVEKTVRDNEILGDWVQARQNIRQFKYQVNTSKRALNAVGKLSKYSINHSYGQLNRSYNFIRGRGYTRTPKEFSWEGKLSKKMKHAKKRL
;
A
#
# COMPACT_ATOMS: atom_id res chain seq x y z
N MET A 1 -8.09 -21.41 39.96
CA MET A 1 -6.63 -21.34 39.73
C MET A 1 -6.32 -21.67 38.28
N PHE A 2 -6.25 -20.68 37.39
CA PHE A 2 -5.79 -20.89 36.01
C PHE A 2 -5.03 -19.64 35.55
N GLU A 3 -3.86 -19.40 36.14
CA GLU A 3 -2.87 -18.53 35.51
C GLU A 3 -2.20 -19.37 34.43
N SER A 4 -2.46 -19.04 33.16
CA SER A 4 -1.87 -19.74 32.03
C SER A 4 -0.36 -19.55 32.09
N ASP A 5 0.39 -20.63 31.95
CA ASP A 5 1.84 -20.59 32.06
C ASP A 5 2.43 -19.51 31.12
N PRO A 6 3.28 -18.60 31.62
CA PRO A 6 3.83 -17.50 30.82
C PRO A 6 4.64 -18.02 29.62
N LYS A 7 5.23 -19.22 29.74
CA LYS A 7 5.91 -19.94 28.65
C LYS A 7 4.92 -20.37 27.56
N GLN A 8 3.78 -20.95 27.94
CA GLN A 8 2.74 -21.40 27.00
C GLN A 8 2.12 -20.20 26.26
N LEU A 9 1.77 -19.12 26.97
CA LEU A 9 1.26 -17.88 26.35
C LEU A 9 2.24 -17.28 25.34
N LYS A 10 3.54 -17.33 25.64
CA LYS A 10 4.59 -16.86 24.70
C LYS A 10 4.66 -17.73 23.45
N GLN A 11 4.53 -19.04 23.57
CA GLN A 11 4.51 -19.97 22.44
C GLN A 11 3.26 -19.79 21.59
N GLU A 12 2.08 -19.73 22.21
CA GLU A 12 0.81 -19.49 21.54
C GLU A 12 0.84 -18.17 20.75
N ARG A 13 1.31 -17.09 21.38
CA ARG A 13 1.48 -15.80 20.72
C ARG A 13 2.37 -15.90 19.48
N LYS A 14 3.49 -16.64 19.56
CA LYS A 14 4.38 -16.86 18.41
C LYS A 14 3.68 -17.63 17.28
N ARG A 15 2.92 -18.68 17.61
CA ARG A 15 2.15 -19.49 16.64
C ARG A 15 1.11 -18.64 15.91
N ARG A 16 0.25 -17.94 16.66
CA ARG A 16 -0.78 -17.04 16.09
C ARG A 16 -0.17 -15.91 15.24
N ILE A 17 0.97 -15.36 15.66
CA ILE A 17 1.68 -14.36 14.85
C ILE A 17 2.20 -14.99 13.54
N LYS A 18 2.74 -16.21 13.57
CA LYS A 18 3.24 -16.92 12.39
C LYS A 18 2.10 -17.19 11.39
N GLU A 19 0.97 -17.69 11.87
CA GLU A 19 -0.25 -17.92 11.08
C GLU A 19 -0.81 -16.61 10.51
N GLY A 20 -0.96 -15.58 11.34
CA GLY A 20 -1.42 -14.27 10.86
C GLY A 20 -0.47 -13.67 9.81
N THR A 21 0.84 -13.90 9.93
CA THR A 21 1.77 -13.48 8.87
C THR A 21 1.67 -14.30 7.60
N SER A 22 1.46 -15.62 7.67
CA SER A 22 1.31 -16.44 6.47
C SER A 22 0.04 -16.05 5.70
N LEU A 23 -1.05 -15.75 6.41
CA LEU A 23 -2.29 -15.22 5.81
C LEU A 23 -2.07 -13.85 5.17
N ASN A 24 -1.38 -12.93 5.85
CA ASN A 24 -1.07 -11.62 5.29
C ASN A 24 -0.18 -11.69 4.04
N ASN A 25 0.73 -12.68 3.97
CA ASN A 25 1.60 -12.87 2.81
C ASN A 25 0.85 -13.37 1.56
N LYS A 26 -0.33 -13.99 1.72
CA LYS A 26 -1.18 -14.41 0.59
C LYS A 26 -1.95 -13.24 -0.04
N LYS A 27 -2.10 -12.13 0.68
CA LYS A 27 -2.85 -10.93 0.25
C LYS A 27 -1.92 -9.90 -0.39
N ALA A 28 -2.49 -8.95 -1.14
CA ALA A 28 -1.72 -7.81 -1.60
C ALA A 28 -1.18 -6.99 -0.40
N PRO A 29 0.06 -6.48 -0.44
CA PRO A 29 0.68 -5.81 0.72
C PRO A 29 -0.12 -4.63 1.28
N LYS A 30 -0.77 -3.86 0.40
CA LYS A 30 -1.62 -2.73 0.77
C LYS A 30 -2.88 -3.19 1.51
N GLU A 31 -3.54 -4.24 1.03
CA GLU A 31 -4.74 -4.83 1.63
C GLU A 31 -4.41 -5.43 2.99
N ALA A 32 -3.36 -6.26 3.06
CA ALA A 32 -2.88 -6.84 4.31
C ALA A 32 -2.59 -5.78 5.39
N ARG A 33 -2.01 -4.62 5.00
CA ARG A 33 -1.79 -3.49 5.91
C ARG A 33 -3.11 -2.87 6.38
N LEU A 34 -4.08 -2.66 5.49
CA LEU A 34 -5.37 -2.05 5.83
C LEU A 34 -6.18 -2.96 6.76
N ASP A 35 -6.27 -4.25 6.45
CA ASP A 35 -6.93 -5.26 7.28
C ASP A 35 -6.28 -5.33 8.66
N SER A 36 -4.95 -5.46 8.70
CA SER A 36 -4.20 -5.49 9.96
C SER A 36 -4.36 -4.19 10.77
N ARG A 37 -4.56 -3.05 10.10
CA ARG A 37 -4.81 -1.76 10.78
C ARG A 37 -6.18 -1.75 11.45
N VAL A 38 -7.20 -2.29 10.80
CA VAL A 38 -8.56 -2.39 11.36
C VAL A 38 -8.53 -3.31 12.59
N ALA A 39 -8.01 -4.53 12.43
CA ALA A 39 -7.86 -5.48 13.53
C ALA A 39 -7.05 -4.92 14.71
N PHE A 40 -5.97 -4.17 14.45
CA PHE A 40 -5.21 -3.49 15.48
C PHE A 40 -6.02 -2.43 16.23
N LYS A 41 -6.80 -1.61 15.51
CA LYS A 41 -7.63 -0.58 16.13
C LYS A 41 -8.72 -1.19 17.01
N GLU A 42 -9.33 -2.26 16.54
CA GLU A 42 -10.35 -3.02 17.28
C GLU A 42 -9.77 -3.66 18.54
N ALA A 43 -8.69 -4.44 18.43
CA ALA A 43 -8.01 -5.03 19.58
C ALA A 43 -7.53 -3.98 20.59
N LYS A 44 -7.12 -2.79 20.12
CA LYS A 44 -6.77 -1.65 21.01
C LYS A 44 -7.98 -1.10 21.76
N LYS A 45 -9.16 -1.03 21.12
CA LYS A 45 -10.42 -0.63 21.79
C LYS A 45 -10.85 -1.69 22.80
N ASN A 46 -10.87 -2.97 22.41
CA ASN A 46 -11.28 -4.08 23.28
C ASN A 46 -10.41 -4.16 24.53
N TYR A 47 -9.09 -4.01 24.38
CA TYR A 47 -8.19 -3.94 25.54
C TYR A 47 -8.48 -2.75 26.45
N ARG A 48 -8.83 -1.59 25.89
CA ARG A 48 -9.18 -0.41 26.70
C ARG A 48 -10.46 -0.64 27.50
N LEU A 49 -11.47 -1.26 26.89
CA LEU A 49 -12.73 -1.62 27.55
C LEU A 49 -12.48 -2.64 28.67
N ALA A 50 -11.86 -3.78 28.35
CA ALA A 50 -11.55 -4.80 29.34
C ALA A 50 -10.67 -4.29 30.50
N ASN A 51 -9.79 -3.32 30.24
CA ASN A 51 -9.00 -2.68 31.29
C ASN A 51 -9.81 -1.71 32.17
N LYS A 52 -10.85 -1.06 31.63
CA LYS A 52 -11.80 -0.28 32.43
C LYS A 52 -12.65 -1.20 33.31
N ASP A 53 -13.19 -2.26 32.73
CA ASP A 53 -14.02 -3.23 33.45
C ASP A 53 -13.24 -3.92 34.56
N TYR A 54 -12.00 -4.31 34.30
CA TYR A 54 -11.12 -4.84 35.33
C TYR A 54 -10.85 -3.83 36.45
N LYS A 55 -10.65 -2.55 36.15
CA LYS A 55 -10.45 -1.52 37.18
C LYS A 55 -11.70 -1.30 38.01
N LEU A 56 -12.88 -1.31 37.40
CA LEU A 56 -14.17 -1.14 38.07
C LEU A 56 -14.44 -2.28 39.05
N HIS A 57 -14.09 -3.51 38.68
CA HIS A 57 -14.36 -4.71 39.47
C HIS A 57 -13.15 -5.21 40.28
N LYS A 58 -12.06 -4.44 40.34
CA LYS A 58 -10.91 -4.74 41.18
C LYS A 58 -11.20 -4.27 42.61
N GLY A 59 -11.68 -5.19 43.44
CA GLY A 59 -11.78 -4.98 44.89
C GLY A 59 -10.45 -5.20 45.63
N PRO A 60 -10.41 -4.91 46.94
CA PRO A 60 -9.25 -5.18 47.81
C PRO A 60 -8.98 -6.69 47.98
N GLN A 61 -10.02 -7.53 47.88
CA GLN A 61 -9.90 -8.98 47.91
C GLN A 61 -10.16 -9.59 46.52
N ALA A 62 -9.54 -10.75 46.25
CA ALA A 62 -9.66 -11.45 44.97
C ALA A 62 -11.02 -12.15 44.83
N THR A 63 -12.07 -11.39 44.52
CA THR A 63 -13.40 -11.95 44.22
C THR A 63 -13.40 -12.69 42.88
N ALA A 64 -14.26 -13.70 42.74
CA ALA A 64 -14.45 -14.44 41.48
C ALA A 64 -14.71 -13.51 40.28
N ARG A 65 -15.50 -12.45 40.47
CA ARG A 65 -15.75 -11.40 39.47
C ARG A 65 -14.45 -10.68 39.07
N GLY A 66 -13.62 -10.26 40.03
CA GLY A 66 -12.34 -9.62 39.75
C GLY A 66 -11.36 -10.53 39.00
N LEU A 67 -11.34 -11.82 39.32
CA LEU A 67 -10.53 -12.82 38.60
C LEU A 67 -11.01 -13.01 37.15
N PHE A 68 -12.33 -13.02 36.91
CA PHE A 68 -12.91 -13.10 35.57
C PHE A 68 -12.50 -11.90 34.70
N PHE A 69 -12.62 -10.67 35.21
CA PHE A 69 -12.20 -9.49 34.46
C PHE A 69 -10.68 -9.40 34.28
N LYS A 70 -9.88 -9.94 35.22
CA LYS A 70 -8.42 -10.08 35.04
C LYS A 70 -8.12 -10.94 33.82
N GLN A 71 -8.78 -12.10 33.71
CA GLN A 71 -8.60 -13.01 32.58
C GLN A 71 -9.03 -12.37 31.25
N GLN A 72 -10.18 -11.69 31.21
CA GLN A 72 -10.61 -10.98 30.00
C GLN A 72 -9.61 -9.91 29.57
N ARG A 73 -9.11 -9.12 30.53
CA ARG A 73 -8.08 -8.10 30.26
C ARG A 73 -6.80 -8.72 29.72
N ASP A 74 -6.36 -9.84 30.28
CA ASP A 74 -5.11 -10.50 29.89
C ASP A 74 -5.24 -11.15 28.50
N ARG A 75 -6.40 -11.73 28.16
CA ARG A 75 -6.73 -12.19 26.79
C ARG A 75 -6.71 -11.03 25.79
N ALA A 76 -7.40 -9.93 26.09
CA ALA A 76 -7.42 -8.74 25.24
C ALA A 76 -6.03 -8.10 25.08
N LYS A 77 -5.18 -8.18 26.12
CA LYS A 77 -3.78 -7.74 26.06
C LYS A 77 -2.97 -8.58 25.08
N LEU A 78 -3.14 -9.90 25.10
CA LEU A 78 -2.47 -10.83 24.18
C LEU A 78 -2.90 -10.56 22.73
N GLU A 79 -4.20 -10.45 22.47
CA GLU A 79 -4.74 -10.12 21.13
C GLU A 79 -4.20 -8.79 20.61
N LYS A 80 -4.19 -7.75 21.46
CA LYS A 80 -3.59 -6.46 21.10
C LYS A 80 -2.12 -6.60 20.73
N GLN A 81 -1.33 -7.39 21.46
CA GLN A 81 0.09 -7.61 21.14
C GLN A 81 0.26 -8.34 19.79
N ILE A 82 -0.57 -9.34 19.51
CA ILE A 82 -0.57 -10.07 18.24
C ILE A 82 -0.92 -9.11 17.10
N ALA A 83 -2.05 -8.43 17.19
CA ALA A 83 -2.52 -7.49 16.16
C ALA A 83 -1.53 -6.34 15.93
N THR A 84 -0.89 -5.83 16.99
CA THR A 84 0.19 -4.82 16.87
C THR A 84 1.37 -5.36 16.07
N THR A 85 1.78 -6.60 16.33
CA THR A 85 2.92 -7.22 15.66
C THR A 85 2.60 -7.49 14.18
N LEU A 86 1.40 -8.03 13.90
CA LEU A 86 0.92 -8.26 12.54
C LEU A 86 0.84 -6.95 11.75
N TYR A 87 0.24 -5.90 12.33
CA TYR A 87 0.18 -4.59 11.70
C TYR A 87 1.56 -3.99 11.44
N LYS A 88 2.50 -4.08 12.39
CA LYS A 88 3.89 -3.61 12.18
C LYS A 88 4.59 -4.37 11.05
N ARG A 89 4.39 -5.69 10.95
CA ARG A 89 4.96 -6.52 9.88
C ARG A 89 4.33 -6.18 8.52
N ALA A 90 3.01 -6.12 8.43
CA ALA A 90 2.30 -5.73 7.21
C ALA A 90 2.67 -4.31 6.76
N LYS A 91 2.78 -3.35 7.70
CA LYS A 91 3.24 -1.98 7.42
C LYS A 91 4.68 -1.95 6.88
N LYS A 92 5.57 -2.83 7.33
CA LYS A 92 6.95 -2.93 6.81
C LYS A 92 7.00 -3.58 5.42
N ALA A 93 6.13 -4.56 5.17
CA ALA A 93 6.04 -5.25 3.89
C ALA A 93 5.38 -4.39 2.79
N ASP A 94 4.53 -3.43 3.17
CA ASP A 94 3.88 -2.53 2.21
C ASP A 94 4.85 -1.50 1.64
N ASP A 95 5.35 -1.78 0.43
CA ASP A 95 6.17 -0.88 -0.37
C ASP A 95 5.41 0.32 -0.96
N SER A 96 4.08 0.23 -1.01
CA SER A 96 3.26 1.34 -1.48
C SER A 96 3.17 2.47 -0.45
N TYR A 97 3.45 2.17 0.83
CA TYR A 97 3.43 3.15 1.91
C TYR A 97 4.49 4.24 1.70
N ILE A 98 4.05 5.51 1.67
CA ILE A 98 4.88 6.66 1.28
C ILE A 98 6.22 6.71 2.04
N PRO A 99 6.27 6.58 3.38
CA PRO A 99 7.55 6.55 4.10
C PRO A 99 8.49 5.41 3.69
N ASN A 100 7.97 4.22 3.39
CA ASN A 100 8.80 3.10 2.95
C ASN A 100 9.34 3.35 1.54
N ARG A 101 8.51 3.91 0.66
CA ARG A 101 8.91 4.30 -0.69
C ARG A 101 10.02 5.36 -0.67
N LEU A 102 9.90 6.37 0.19
CA LEU A 102 10.94 7.39 0.38
C LEU A 102 12.24 6.78 0.89
N LYS A 103 12.17 5.91 1.91
CA LYS A 103 13.35 5.19 2.42
C LYS A 103 14.03 4.33 1.36
N LYS A 104 13.27 3.59 0.55
CA LYS A 104 13.82 2.80 -0.55
C LYS A 104 14.49 3.68 -1.60
N ARG A 105 13.85 4.80 -1.98
CA ARG A 105 14.42 5.77 -2.92
C ARG A 105 15.71 6.39 -2.38
N ALA A 106 15.74 6.79 -1.11
CA ALA A 106 16.94 7.33 -0.46
C ALA A 106 18.08 6.30 -0.40
N LYS A 107 17.78 5.03 -0.07
CA LYS A 107 18.79 3.96 -0.09
C LYS A 107 19.30 3.68 -1.50
N GLN A 108 18.43 3.74 -2.51
CA GLN A 108 18.83 3.60 -3.90
C GLN A 108 19.69 4.78 -4.35
N SER A 109 19.31 6.03 -4.04
CA SER A 109 20.10 7.20 -4.41
C SER A 109 21.46 7.20 -3.73
N ALA A 110 21.56 6.84 -2.46
CA ALA A 110 22.83 6.70 -1.74
C ALA A 110 23.73 5.63 -2.40
N ARG A 111 23.18 4.47 -2.76
CA ARG A 111 23.92 3.43 -3.48
C ARG A 111 24.38 3.88 -4.87
N MET A 112 23.55 4.65 -5.58
CA MET A 112 23.92 5.18 -6.89
C MET A 112 25.02 6.23 -6.77
N LYS A 113 24.97 7.10 -5.75
CA LYS A 113 26.04 8.05 -5.45
C LYS A 113 27.34 7.34 -5.12
N ALA A 114 27.34 6.41 -4.15
CA ALA A 114 28.53 5.65 -3.79
C ALA A 114 29.14 4.89 -4.98
N ARG A 115 28.30 4.29 -5.85
CA ARG A 115 28.78 3.67 -7.09
C ARG A 115 29.36 4.68 -8.06
N HIS A 116 28.74 5.85 -8.19
CA HIS A 116 29.24 6.90 -9.07
C HIS A 116 30.57 7.46 -8.56
N ASP A 117 30.73 7.63 -7.25
CA ASP A 117 31.97 8.09 -6.63
C ASP A 117 33.11 7.09 -6.87
N VAL A 118 32.84 5.78 -6.73
CA VAL A 118 33.80 4.71 -7.07
C VAL A 118 34.09 4.65 -8.58
N GLU A 119 33.06 4.80 -9.43
CA GLU A 119 33.24 4.86 -10.89
C GLU A 119 34.06 6.12 -11.28
N LYS A 120 33.95 7.22 -10.54
CA LYS A 120 34.71 8.46 -10.76
C LYS A 120 36.18 8.29 -10.39
N THR A 121 36.50 7.75 -9.21
CA THR A 121 37.89 7.50 -8.81
C THR A 121 38.61 6.51 -9.73
N VAL A 122 37.88 5.55 -10.32
CA VAL A 122 38.43 4.61 -11.32
C VAL A 122 38.60 5.28 -12.69
N ARG A 123 37.72 6.22 -13.08
CA ARG A 123 37.87 7.01 -14.31
C ARG A 123 39.08 7.93 -14.29
N ASP A 124 39.41 8.49 -13.13
CA ASP A 124 40.54 9.39 -12.96
C ASP A 124 41.89 8.64 -13.12
N ASN A 125 41.88 7.30 -13.20
CA ASN A 125 43.01 6.48 -13.65
C ASN A 125 42.89 6.23 -15.17
N GLU A 126 43.70 6.92 -15.97
CA GLU A 126 43.61 7.08 -17.44
C GLU A 126 43.51 5.79 -18.29
N ILE A 127 43.75 4.59 -17.73
CA ILE A 127 43.78 3.32 -18.49
C ILE A 127 42.38 2.65 -18.60
N LEU A 128 41.42 2.98 -17.72
CA LEU A 128 40.11 2.30 -17.66
C LEU A 128 38.90 3.22 -17.90
N GLY A 129 39.11 4.50 -18.21
CA GLY A 129 38.08 5.52 -18.34
C GLY A 129 37.02 5.24 -19.42
N ASP A 130 37.45 4.83 -20.61
CA ASP A 130 36.58 4.61 -21.78
C ASP A 130 35.59 3.46 -21.60
N TRP A 131 36.03 2.35 -21.01
CA TRP A 131 35.17 1.20 -20.76
C TRP A 131 34.09 1.50 -19.70
N VAL A 132 34.45 2.23 -18.65
CA VAL A 132 33.51 2.71 -17.62
C VAL A 132 32.51 3.71 -18.23
N GLN A 133 32.96 4.55 -19.15
CA GLN A 133 32.12 5.51 -19.87
C GLN A 133 31.12 4.85 -20.81
N ALA A 134 31.54 3.87 -21.61
CA ALA A 134 30.64 3.08 -22.44
C ALA A 134 29.56 2.37 -21.60
N ARG A 135 29.95 1.74 -20.47
CA ARG A 135 29.00 1.10 -19.54
C ARG A 135 28.00 2.08 -18.95
N GLN A 136 28.44 3.29 -18.57
CA GLN A 136 27.55 4.31 -18.02
C GLN A 136 26.53 4.78 -19.07
N ASN A 137 26.96 5.00 -20.31
CA ASN A 137 26.11 5.47 -21.41
C ASN A 137 25.04 4.42 -21.79
N ILE A 138 25.44 3.14 -21.93
CA ILE A 138 24.50 2.04 -22.20
C ILE A 138 23.44 1.93 -21.08
N ARG A 139 23.87 2.10 -19.83
CA ARG A 139 22.96 2.07 -18.67
C ARG A 139 21.97 3.24 -18.73
N GLN A 140 22.45 4.47 -18.95
CA GLN A 140 21.62 5.66 -19.05
C GLN A 140 20.59 5.55 -20.19
N PHE A 141 21.01 5.06 -21.36
CA PHE A 141 20.12 4.83 -22.50
C PHE A 141 18.99 3.84 -22.16
N LYS A 142 19.31 2.69 -21.55
CA LYS A 142 18.31 1.72 -21.08
C LYS A 142 17.35 2.31 -20.04
N TYR A 143 17.84 3.17 -19.14
CA TYR A 143 16.98 3.87 -18.19
C TYR A 143 16.02 4.81 -18.90
N GLN A 144 16.50 5.64 -19.82
CA GLN A 144 15.70 6.60 -20.59
C GLN A 144 14.59 5.91 -21.39
N VAL A 145 14.92 4.85 -22.15
CA VAL A 145 13.93 4.10 -22.94
C VAL A 145 12.86 3.49 -22.04
N ASN A 146 13.24 2.91 -20.90
CA ASN A 146 12.29 2.32 -19.97
C ASN A 146 11.43 3.35 -19.23
N THR A 147 11.99 4.52 -18.89
CA THR A 147 11.23 5.63 -18.32
C THR A 147 10.24 6.20 -19.33
N SER A 148 10.65 6.37 -20.59
CA SER A 148 9.76 6.85 -21.66
C SER A 148 8.62 5.87 -21.92
N LYS A 149 8.89 4.57 -22.00
CA LYS A 149 7.84 3.53 -22.12
C LYS A 149 6.85 3.57 -20.94
N ARG A 150 7.34 3.73 -19.71
CA ARG A 150 6.48 3.84 -18.52
C ARG A 150 5.68 5.14 -18.50
N ALA A 151 6.29 6.26 -18.88
CA ALA A 151 5.63 7.55 -18.99
C ALA A 151 4.52 7.52 -20.03
N LEU A 152 4.77 6.99 -21.23
CA LEU A 152 3.76 6.81 -22.28
C LEU A 152 2.58 5.94 -21.80
N ASN A 153 2.87 4.82 -21.14
CA ASN A 153 1.82 3.95 -20.56
C ASN A 153 1.02 4.64 -19.43
N ALA A 154 1.68 5.45 -18.61
CA ALA A 154 1.02 6.21 -17.54
C ALA A 154 0.15 7.33 -18.13
N VAL A 155 0.69 8.11 -19.06
CA VAL A 155 -0.03 9.17 -19.80
C VAL A 155 -1.23 8.59 -20.53
N GLY A 156 -1.08 7.47 -21.25
CA GLY A 156 -2.20 6.82 -21.95
C GLY A 156 -3.30 6.29 -21.02
N LYS A 157 -2.94 5.83 -19.81
CA LYS A 157 -3.93 5.42 -18.79
C LYS A 157 -4.61 6.61 -18.13
N LEU A 158 -3.85 7.67 -17.86
CA LEU A 158 -4.33 8.89 -17.20
C LEU A 158 -5.21 9.72 -18.13
N SER A 159 -4.83 9.85 -19.41
CA SER A 159 -5.67 10.49 -20.43
C SER A 159 -6.98 9.72 -20.63
N LYS A 160 -6.94 8.39 -20.77
CA LYS A 160 -8.14 7.56 -20.86
C LYS A 160 -9.04 7.66 -19.62
N TYR A 161 -8.46 7.74 -18.42
CA TYR A 161 -9.23 7.92 -17.18
C TYR A 161 -9.86 9.32 -17.09
N SER A 162 -9.08 10.38 -17.30
CA SER A 162 -9.55 11.77 -17.23
C SER A 162 -10.59 12.08 -18.30
N ILE A 163 -10.42 11.61 -19.53
CA ILE A 163 -11.40 11.75 -20.60
C ILE A 163 -12.71 11.07 -20.19
N ASN A 164 -12.69 9.80 -19.77
CA ASN A 164 -13.90 9.08 -19.40
C ASN A 164 -14.63 9.67 -18.17
N HIS A 165 -13.88 10.16 -17.17
CA HIS A 165 -14.45 10.67 -15.92
C HIS A 165 -14.98 12.10 -16.04
N SER A 166 -14.21 12.98 -16.70
CA SER A 166 -14.64 14.37 -16.96
C SER A 166 -15.82 14.40 -17.93
N TYR A 167 -15.81 13.52 -18.95
CA TYR A 167 -16.93 13.35 -19.87
C TYR A 167 -18.21 12.88 -19.18
N GLY A 168 -18.09 11.95 -18.21
CA GLY A 168 -19.24 11.44 -17.46
C GLY A 168 -19.96 12.53 -16.65
N GLN A 169 -19.23 13.51 -16.11
CA GLN A 169 -19.81 14.62 -15.35
C GLN A 169 -20.31 15.74 -16.26
N LEU A 170 -19.52 16.16 -17.26
CA LEU A 170 -19.87 17.25 -18.18
C LEU A 170 -21.07 16.93 -19.09
N ASN A 171 -21.21 15.67 -19.50
CA ASN A 171 -22.32 15.24 -20.34
C ASN A 171 -23.63 15.12 -19.55
N ARG A 172 -23.55 14.70 -18.28
CA ARG A 172 -24.71 14.65 -17.39
C ARG A 172 -25.15 16.05 -16.98
N SER A 173 -24.21 16.98 -16.74
CA SER A 173 -24.55 18.39 -16.49
C SER A 173 -25.11 19.07 -17.74
N TYR A 174 -24.59 18.78 -18.93
CA TYR A 174 -25.11 19.30 -20.20
C TYR A 174 -26.54 18.82 -20.50
N ASN A 175 -26.83 17.54 -20.23
CA ASN A 175 -28.20 17.00 -20.37
C ASN A 175 -29.16 17.54 -19.31
N PHE A 176 -28.67 17.78 -18.09
CA PHE A 176 -29.44 18.38 -17.01
C PHE A 176 -29.88 19.81 -17.36
N ILE A 177 -28.97 20.64 -17.89
CA ILE A 177 -29.27 22.02 -18.33
C ILE A 177 -30.30 22.04 -19.48
N ARG A 178 -30.37 20.97 -20.30
CA ARG A 178 -31.33 20.81 -21.41
C ARG A 178 -32.63 20.11 -21.02
N GLY A 179 -32.89 19.88 -19.73
CA GLY A 179 -34.13 19.28 -19.24
C GLY A 179 -34.25 17.77 -19.50
N ARG A 180 -33.17 17.08 -19.88
CA ARG A 180 -33.14 15.62 -20.16
C ARG A 180 -32.71 14.78 -18.93
N GLY A 181 -32.61 15.42 -17.76
CA GLY A 181 -32.16 14.81 -16.51
C GLY A 181 -30.65 14.55 -16.44
N TYR A 182 -30.16 14.11 -15.28
CA TYR A 182 -28.74 13.81 -15.01
C TYR A 182 -28.31 12.44 -15.60
N THR A 183 -28.64 12.21 -16.86
CA THR A 183 -28.40 10.95 -17.57
C THR A 183 -27.22 11.08 -18.53
N ARG A 184 -26.50 9.97 -18.77
CA ARG A 184 -25.31 9.96 -19.65
C ARG A 184 -25.74 9.71 -21.10
N THR A 185 -25.31 10.55 -22.06
CA THR A 185 -25.54 10.22 -23.49
C THR A 185 -24.77 8.96 -23.93
N PRO A 186 -25.37 8.09 -24.75
CA PRO A 186 -24.69 6.94 -25.33
C PRO A 186 -23.48 7.36 -26.16
N LYS A 187 -22.43 6.53 -26.14
CA LYS A 187 -21.12 6.86 -26.71
C LYS A 187 -21.17 7.16 -28.21
N GLU A 188 -22.09 6.54 -28.95
CA GLU A 188 -22.24 6.68 -30.40
C GLU A 188 -22.63 8.08 -30.85
N PHE A 189 -23.41 8.79 -30.03
CA PHE A 189 -23.90 10.14 -30.34
C PHE A 189 -23.01 11.26 -29.79
N SER A 190 -22.01 10.89 -28.99
CA SER A 190 -21.04 11.82 -28.41
C SER A 190 -20.06 12.37 -29.45
N TRP A 191 -19.50 13.55 -29.20
CA TRP A 191 -18.41 14.12 -30.00
C TRP A 191 -17.19 13.18 -30.09
N GLU A 192 -16.81 12.49 -29.01
CA GLU A 192 -15.77 11.45 -29.00
C GLU A 192 -16.13 10.23 -29.83
N GLY A 193 -17.38 9.77 -29.79
CA GLY A 193 -17.87 8.68 -30.61
C GLY A 193 -17.88 9.05 -32.09
N LYS A 194 -18.32 10.26 -32.41
CA LYS A 194 -18.28 10.85 -33.75
C LYS A 194 -16.82 11.00 -34.23
N LEU A 195 -15.91 11.48 -33.39
CA LEU A 195 -14.48 11.62 -33.70
C LEU A 195 -13.82 10.25 -33.86
N SER A 196 -14.07 9.30 -32.96
CA SER A 196 -13.58 7.92 -33.06
C SER A 196 -14.12 7.23 -34.30
N LYS A 197 -15.38 7.46 -34.68
CA LYS A 197 -15.98 6.95 -35.91
C LYS A 197 -15.27 7.57 -37.13
N LYS A 198 -15.06 8.88 -37.14
CA LYS A 198 -14.28 9.59 -38.17
C LYS A 198 -12.84 9.07 -38.28
N MET A 199 -12.12 8.89 -37.17
CA MET A 199 -10.75 8.35 -37.17
C MET A 199 -10.71 6.90 -37.64
N LYS A 200 -11.69 6.06 -37.25
CA LYS A 200 -11.81 4.68 -37.76
C LYS A 200 -12.08 4.66 -39.26
N HIS A 201 -12.91 5.57 -39.77
CA HIS A 201 -13.12 5.71 -41.22
C HIS A 201 -11.88 6.22 -41.94
N ALA A 202 -11.14 7.18 -41.37
CA ALA A 202 -9.87 7.66 -41.93
C ALA A 202 -8.80 6.55 -41.97
N LYS A 203 -8.70 5.74 -40.91
CA LYS A 203 -7.76 4.60 -40.85
C LYS A 203 -8.12 3.44 -41.78
N LYS A 204 -9.40 3.30 -42.17
CA LYS A 204 -9.85 2.32 -43.17
C LYS A 204 -9.69 2.81 -44.62
N ARG A 205 -9.38 4.11 -44.80
CA ARG A 205 -9.12 4.74 -46.10
C ARG A 205 -7.62 4.83 -46.43
N LEU A 206 -6.77 4.52 -45.44
CA LEU A 206 -5.34 4.23 -45.60
C LEU A 206 -5.19 2.70 -45.70
#